data_AF-A0ABD4ZG46-F1
#
_entry.id   AF-A0ABD4ZG46-F1
#
_cell.length_a   1.000
_cell.length_b   1.000
_cell.length_c   1.000
_cell.angle_alpha   90.00
_cell.angle_beta   90.00
_cell.angle_gamma   90.00
#
_symmetry.space_group_name_H-M   'P 1'
#
loop_
_entity.id
_entity.type
_entity.pdbx_description
1 polymer ?
#
loop_
_entity_poly.entity_id
_entity_poly.type
_entity_poly.pdbx_seq_one_letter_code
_entity_poly.pdbx_strand_id
1 'polypeptide(L)'
;DNAPADLTFQQHVREVIASLNQRDTPLTLPLDIRGTAFQQQVWQALRTIPCGETVSYQQLANAIGKPKAVRAVASACAANKLAIVIPCHR
;
A
#
# COMPACT_ATOMS: atom_id res chain seq x y z
N ASP A 1 -22.36 14.91 17.41
CA ASP A 1 -21.31 15.86 17.01
C ASP A 1 -20.88 15.63 15.58
N ASN A 2 -21.41 16.46 14.67
CA ASN A 2 -21.01 16.49 13.26
C ASN A 2 -20.34 17.85 13.02
N ALA A 3 -19.17 18.06 13.61
CA ALA A 3 -18.36 19.22 13.28
C ALA A 3 -17.89 19.04 11.82
N PRO A 4 -18.04 20.04 10.94
CA PRO A 4 -17.52 19.94 9.59
C PRO A 4 -16.04 19.62 9.67
N ALA A 5 -15.58 18.60 8.93
CA ALA A 5 -14.17 18.25 8.96
C ALA A 5 -13.35 19.47 8.53
N ASP A 6 -12.23 19.70 9.22
CA ASP A 6 -11.32 20.82 8.97
C ASP A 6 -10.99 20.94 7.46
N LEU A 7 -10.85 22.17 6.96
CA LEU A 7 -10.58 22.45 5.55
C LEU A 7 -9.33 21.72 5.07
N THR A 8 -8.32 21.58 5.94
CA THR A 8 -7.11 20.79 5.69
C THR A 8 -7.42 19.32 5.42
N PHE A 9 -8.27 18.71 6.25
CA PHE A 9 -8.68 17.33 6.08
C PHE A 9 -9.44 17.13 4.76
N GLN A 10 -10.38 18.04 4.45
CA GLN A 10 -11.12 17.99 3.18
C GLN A 10 -10.21 18.14 1.95
N GLN A 11 -9.14 18.92 2.06
CA GLN A 11 -8.11 19.03 1.02
C GLN A 11 -7.34 17.72 0.87
N HIS A 12 -6.89 17.12 1.96
CA HIS A 12 -6.19 15.83 1.92
C HIS A 12 -7.05 14.71 1.32
N VAL A 13 -8.33 14.64 1.68
CA VAL A 13 -9.26 13.65 1.11
C VAL A 13 -9.38 13.83 -0.41
N ARG A 14 -9.48 15.08 -0.90
CA ARG A 14 -9.53 15.36 -2.35
C ARG A 14 -8.27 14.88 -3.07
N GLU A 15 -7.09 15.10 -2.49
CA GLU A 15 -5.81 14.63 -3.06
C GLU A 15 -5.72 13.11 -3.09
N VAL A 16 -6.17 12.44 -2.02
CA VAL A 16 -6.29 10.97 -1.99
C VAL A 16 -7.17 10.49 -3.15
N ILE A 17 -8.39 11.00 -3.27
CA ILE A 17 -9.32 10.59 -4.34
C ILE A 17 -8.76 10.87 -5.74
N ALA A 18 -8.09 12.00 -5.93
CA ALA A 18 -7.45 12.33 -7.21
C ALA A 18 -6.38 11.29 -7.60
N SER A 19 -5.56 10.84 -6.64
CA SER A 19 -4.56 9.79 -6.87
C SER A 19 -5.22 8.43 -7.16
N LEU A 20 -6.27 8.04 -6.43
CA LEU A 20 -6.97 6.75 -6.65
C LEU A 20 -7.59 6.64 -8.05
N ASN A 21 -8.08 7.75 -8.61
CA ASN A 21 -8.78 7.76 -9.90
C ASN A 21 -7.82 7.84 -11.10
N GLN A 22 -6.52 8.00 -10.87
CA GLN A 22 -5.50 8.06 -11.92
C GLN A 22 -4.70 6.75 -11.95
N ARG A 23 -4.36 6.28 -13.15
CA ARG A 23 -3.76 4.95 -13.33
C ARG A 23 -2.39 4.78 -12.67
N ASP A 24 -1.57 5.83 -12.65
CA ASP A 24 -0.18 5.74 -12.20
C ASP A 24 0.33 7.04 -11.54
N THR A 25 -0.53 7.67 -10.75
CA THR A 25 -0.20 8.91 -10.06
C THR A 25 0.07 8.64 -8.58
N PRO A 26 1.31 8.83 -8.11
CA PRO A 26 1.66 8.57 -6.72
C PRO A 26 0.99 9.56 -5.78
N LEU A 27 0.54 9.07 -4.62
CA LEU A 27 0.08 9.94 -3.53
C LEU A 27 1.30 10.57 -2.83
N THR A 28 1.34 11.89 -2.76
CA THR A 28 2.44 12.67 -2.17
C THR A 28 2.24 13.01 -0.69
N LEU A 29 1.03 12.85 -0.18
CA LEU A 29 0.74 13.06 1.24
C LEU A 29 1.53 12.09 2.13
N PRO A 30 1.95 12.54 3.34
CA PRO A 30 2.60 11.66 4.30
C PRO A 30 1.67 10.52 4.71
N LEU A 31 2.21 9.29 4.73
CA LEU A 31 1.46 8.09 5.08
C LEU A 31 1.80 7.63 6.49
N ASP A 32 0.77 7.43 7.32
CA ASP A 32 0.89 6.74 8.61
C ASP A 32 0.73 5.22 8.41
N ILE A 33 1.83 4.56 8.04
CA ILE A 33 1.85 3.12 7.78
C ILE A 33 2.02 2.36 9.10
N ARG A 34 0.96 1.68 9.56
CA ARG A 34 0.98 0.91 10.82
C ARG A 34 0.87 -0.59 10.58
N GLY A 35 1.93 -1.31 10.96
CA GLY A 35 2.00 -2.76 10.91
C GLY A 35 3.26 -3.30 11.58
N THR A 36 3.36 -4.62 11.69
CA THR A 36 4.57 -5.29 12.17
C THR A 36 5.76 -5.01 11.25
N ALA A 37 6.99 -5.20 11.74
CA ALA A 37 8.18 -5.05 10.91
C ALA A 37 8.12 -5.92 9.64
N PHE A 38 7.57 -7.13 9.74
CA PHE A 38 7.38 -8.02 8.58
C PHE A 38 6.36 -7.46 7.59
N GLN A 39 5.22 -6.95 8.07
CA GLN A 39 4.22 -6.31 7.21
C GLN A 39 4.80 -5.09 6.48
N GLN A 40 5.54 -4.23 7.18
CA GLN A 40 6.17 -3.06 6.59
C GLN A 40 7.18 -3.43 5.50
N GLN A 41 7.98 -4.49 5.69
CA GLN A 41 8.89 -5.00 4.66
C GLN A 41 8.13 -5.48 3.41
N VAL A 42 7.06 -6.25 3.58
CA VAL A 42 6.22 -6.71 2.47
C VAL A 42 5.59 -5.53 1.74
N TRP A 43 5.01 -4.58 2.47
CA TRP A 43 4.37 -3.40 1.88
C TRP A 43 5.35 -2.48 1.17
N GLN A 44 6.57 -2.33 1.67
CA GLN A 44 7.61 -1.57 0.99
C GLN A 44 8.02 -2.25 -0.32
N ALA A 45 8.13 -3.57 -0.34
CA ALA A 45 8.42 -4.33 -1.57
C ALA A 45 7.25 -4.29 -2.57
N LEU A 46 5.98 -4.29 -2.12
CA LEU A 46 4.84 -4.10 -3.02
C LEU A 46 4.93 -2.77 -3.78
N ARG A 47 5.37 -1.69 -3.12
CA ARG A 47 5.51 -0.36 -3.74
C ARG A 47 6.58 -0.30 -4.83
N THR A 48 7.46 -1.28 -4.94
CA THR A 48 8.47 -1.34 -6.02
C THR A 48 7.97 -2.04 -7.27
N ILE A 49 6.78 -2.68 -7.23
CA ILE A 49 6.20 -3.35 -8.40
C ILE A 49 5.64 -2.27 -9.35
N PRO A 50 6.08 -2.19 -10.62
CA PRO A 50 5.59 -1.19 -11.57
C PRO A 50 4.07 -1.28 -11.83
N CYS A 51 3.46 -0.16 -12.26
CA CYS A 51 2.05 -0.17 -12.63
C CYS A 51 1.81 -1.00 -13.90
N GLY A 52 0.83 -1.90 -13.84
CA GLY A 52 0.52 -2.83 -14.93
C GLY A 52 1.28 -4.15 -14.87
N GLU A 53 2.16 -4.34 -13.89
CA GLU A 53 2.85 -5.61 -13.63
C GLU A 53 2.28 -6.31 -12.41
N THR A 54 2.50 -7.63 -12.35
CA THR A 54 2.13 -8.47 -11.21
C THR A 54 3.29 -9.35 -10.78
N VAL A 55 3.32 -9.75 -9.50
CA VAL A 55 4.29 -10.71 -8.98
C VAL A 55 3.61 -11.79 -8.14
N SER A 56 4.14 -13.00 -8.18
CA SER A 56 3.69 -14.06 -7.28
C SER A 56 4.14 -13.80 -5.83
N TYR A 57 3.40 -14.34 -4.86
CA TYR A 57 3.82 -14.32 -3.46
C TYR A 57 5.20 -14.94 -3.22
N GLN A 58 5.61 -15.91 -4.04
CA GLN A 58 6.95 -16.51 -3.97
C GLN A 58 8.02 -15.52 -4.42
N GLN A 59 7.79 -14.79 -5.52
CA GLN A 59 8.72 -13.75 -5.98
C GLN A 59 8.85 -12.64 -4.93
N LEU A 60 7.75 -12.21 -4.33
CA LEU A 60 7.76 -11.21 -3.27
C LEU A 60 8.48 -11.70 -2.00
N ALA A 61 8.26 -12.96 -1.61
CA ALA A 61 8.97 -13.60 -0.50
C ALA A 61 10.49 -13.69 -0.76
N ASN A 62 10.90 -13.95 -2.01
CA ASN A 62 12.31 -13.94 -2.41
C ASN A 62 12.89 -12.53 -2.35
N ALA A 63 12.16 -11.53 -2.85
CA ALA A 63 12.60 -10.13 -2.88
C ALA A 63 12.89 -9.55 -1.48
N ILE A 64 12.12 -9.96 -0.46
CA ILE A 64 12.36 -9.56 0.93
C ILE A 64 13.36 -10.46 1.68
N GLY A 65 14.04 -11.39 0.99
CA GLY A 65 15.02 -12.30 1.59
C GLY A 65 14.41 -13.35 2.51
N LYS A 66 13.12 -13.69 2.34
CA LYS A 66 12.41 -14.71 3.14
C LYS A 66 11.73 -15.77 2.25
N PRO A 67 12.45 -16.58 1.45
CA PRO A 67 11.87 -17.50 0.46
C PRO A 67 10.82 -18.47 1.01
N LYS A 68 10.95 -18.87 2.29
CA LYS A 68 10.02 -19.81 2.95
C LYS A 68 8.75 -19.16 3.49
N ALA A 69 8.62 -17.83 3.42
CA ALA A 69 7.55 -17.06 4.07
C ALA A 69 6.34 -16.77 3.15
N VAL A 70 6.14 -17.54 2.08
CA VAL A 70 5.10 -17.28 1.05
C VAL A 70 3.71 -17.03 1.66
N ARG A 71 3.25 -17.91 2.57
CA ARG A 71 1.93 -17.73 3.21
C ARG A 71 1.87 -16.49 4.11
N ALA A 72 2.94 -16.20 4.83
CA ALA A 72 3.01 -15.01 5.66
C ALA A 72 3.00 -13.73 4.81
N VAL A 73 3.66 -13.74 3.64
CA VAL A 73 3.60 -12.65 2.65
C VAL A 73 2.16 -12.46 2.16
N ALA A 74 1.46 -13.53 1.78
CA ALA A 74 0.06 -13.43 1.38
C ALA A 74 -0.83 -12.83 2.48
N SER A 75 -0.65 -13.26 3.73
CA SER A 75 -1.36 -12.65 4.87
C SER A 75 -1.01 -11.18 5.09
N ALA A 76 0.24 -10.77 4.87
CA ALA A 76 0.66 -9.38 4.95
C ALA A 76 0.05 -8.52 3.83
N CYS A 77 -0.04 -9.05 2.60
CA CYS A 77 -0.76 -8.40 1.49
C CYS A 77 -2.24 -8.19 1.85
N ALA A 78 -2.91 -9.22 2.36
CA ALA A 78 -4.32 -9.16 2.76
C ALA A 78 -4.59 -8.20 3.94
N ALA A 79 -3.59 -7.95 4.78
CA ALA A 79 -3.69 -7.04 5.92
C ALA A 79 -3.45 -5.55 5.58
N ASN A 80 -3.22 -5.21 4.30
CA ASN A 80 -2.99 -3.84 3.87
C ASN A 80 -4.24 -2.95 4.08
N LYS A 81 -4.05 -1.81 4.75
CA LYS A 81 -5.12 -0.81 5.01
C LYS A 81 -5.10 0.38 4.06
N LEU A 82 -4.05 0.51 3.25
CA LEU A 82 -3.86 1.61 2.31
C LEU A 82 -3.96 1.06 0.89
N ALA A 83 -5.17 0.66 0.49
CA ALA A 83 -5.43 0.11 -0.84
C ALA A 83 -5.00 1.11 -1.93
N ILE A 84 -4.57 0.57 -3.08
CA ILE A 84 -4.02 1.29 -4.24
C ILE A 84 -2.67 1.97 -3.97
N VAL A 85 -2.56 2.77 -2.90
CA VAL A 85 -1.32 3.46 -2.49
C VAL A 85 -0.22 2.46 -2.13
N ILE A 86 -0.55 1.42 -1.37
CA ILE A 86 0.23 0.19 -1.28
C ILE A 86 -0.44 -0.82 -2.24
N PRO A 87 0.20 -1.19 -3.37
CA PRO A 87 -0.47 -1.85 -4.47
C PRO A 87 -0.56 -3.37 -4.26
N CYS A 88 -1.24 -3.83 -3.20
CA CYS A 88 -1.43 -5.25 -2.89
C CYS A 88 -2.32 -6.03 -3.88
N HIS A 89 -2.82 -5.37 -4.91
CA HIS A 89 -3.58 -5.95 -6.02
C HIS A 89 -2.69 -6.38 -7.19
N ARG A 90 -1.40 -6.04 -7.15
CA ARG A 90 -0.37 -6.45 -8.11
C ARG A 90 0.29 -7.75 -7.66
#